data_AF-L7R0A3-F1
#
_entry.id   AF-L7R0A3-F1
#
_cell.length_a   1.000
_cell.length_b   1.000
_cell.length_c   1.000
_cell.angle_alpha   90.00
_cell.angle_beta   90.00
_cell.angle_gamma   90.00
#
_symmetry.space_group_name_H-M   'P 1'
#
loop_
_entity.id
_entity.type
_entity.pdbx_description
1 polymer ?
#
loop_
_entity_poly.entity_id
_entity_poly.type
_entity_poly.pdbx_seq_one_letter_code
_entity_poly.pdbx_strand_id
1 'polypeptide(L)'
;LICEAYHIMKDVLGMQQEDMAQVFDEWNKGELDSFLIEITRDILKFKDADGKYLLPKIRDAAGQKGTGKWTGISALEYGVPVTLIGEAVFARCLSALKEERVKASKVLPSCTYNFIGDQKEFLEHLRKALYASKVISYAQGFMLLREAAKVNKWNLNYGSIALMWRGGCIIRSVFLGNIKEAFTKNPHLSNLLLDPYFTATISKAQQSLRQVVAQAALAGIAIPAFSAALAFYDGYRSAVLPANLLQAQR
;
A
#
# COMPACT_ATOMS: atom_id res chain seq x y z
N LEU A 1 -0.66 -3.08 -1.89
CA LEU A 1 -0.77 -1.81 -2.65
C LEU A 1 -0.66 -1.98 -4.17
N ILE A 2 0.53 -2.10 -4.79
CA ILE A 2 0.63 -2.23 -6.27
C ILE A 2 -0.15 -3.45 -6.79
N CYS A 3 0.01 -4.61 -6.13
CA CYS A 3 -0.76 -5.81 -6.47
C CYS A 3 -2.28 -5.63 -6.31
N GLU A 4 -2.73 -4.81 -5.36
CA GLU A 4 -4.16 -4.52 -5.16
C GLU A 4 -4.70 -3.61 -6.25
N ALA A 5 -3.91 -2.61 -6.69
CA ALA A 5 -4.25 -1.80 -7.85
C ALA A 5 -4.35 -2.65 -9.12
N TYR A 6 -3.39 -3.55 -9.34
CA TYR A 6 -3.45 -4.54 -10.42
C TYR A 6 -4.71 -5.42 -10.34
N HIS A 7 -5.04 -5.97 -9.16
CA HIS A 7 -6.20 -6.83 -8.97
C HIS A 7 -7.51 -6.09 -9.30
N ILE A 8 -7.63 -4.83 -8.89
CA ILE A 8 -8.76 -3.96 -9.24
C ILE A 8 -8.84 -3.74 -10.75
N MET A 9 -7.74 -3.34 -11.40
CA MET A 9 -7.72 -3.13 -12.86
C MET A 9 -8.15 -4.38 -13.63
N LYS A 10 -7.65 -5.54 -13.21
CA LYS A 10 -7.95 -6.82 -13.86
C LYS A 10 -9.39 -7.27 -13.64
N ASP A 11 -9.83 -7.37 -12.40
CA ASP A 11 -11.08 -8.08 -12.06
C ASP A 11 -12.27 -7.16 -11.80
N VAL A 12 -12.06 -5.86 -11.56
CA VAL A 12 -13.15 -4.86 -11.48
C VAL A 12 -13.33 -4.13 -12.80
N LEU A 13 -12.22 -3.71 -13.43
CA LEU A 13 -12.27 -2.93 -14.68
C LEU A 13 -12.13 -3.78 -15.95
N GLY A 14 -11.85 -5.09 -15.83
CA GLY A 14 -11.72 -5.98 -16.97
C GLY A 14 -10.55 -5.64 -17.91
N MET A 15 -9.54 -4.92 -17.43
CA MET A 15 -8.47 -4.39 -18.27
C MET A 15 -7.56 -5.50 -18.82
N GLN A 16 -7.15 -5.33 -20.08
CA GLN A 16 -6.14 -6.19 -20.67
C GLN A 16 -4.75 -5.84 -20.13
N GLN A 17 -3.84 -6.81 -20.23
CA GLN A 17 -2.51 -6.68 -19.65
C GLN A 17 -1.68 -5.55 -20.27
N GLU A 18 -1.84 -5.30 -21.57
CA GLU A 18 -1.18 -4.19 -22.26
C GLU A 18 -1.69 -2.82 -21.76
N ASP A 19 -3.02 -2.66 -21.61
CA ASP A 19 -3.62 -1.42 -21.10
C ASP A 19 -3.17 -1.12 -19.68
N MET A 20 -3.11 -2.16 -18.82
CA MET A 20 -2.55 -2.03 -17.47
C MET A 20 -1.09 -1.58 -17.51
N ALA A 21 -0.28 -2.13 -18.42
CA ALA A 21 1.11 -1.72 -18.56
C ALA A 21 1.23 -0.24 -18.97
N GLN A 22 0.39 0.23 -19.89
CA GLN A 22 0.35 1.65 -20.26
C GLN A 22 -0.01 2.53 -19.07
N VAL A 23 -1.01 2.16 -18.26
CA VAL A 23 -1.37 2.90 -17.06
C VAL A 23 -0.22 2.99 -16.07
N PHE A 24 0.51 1.88 -15.82
CA PHE A 24 1.69 1.92 -14.95
C PHE A 24 2.83 2.75 -15.54
N ASP A 25 3.02 2.77 -16.87
CA ASP A 25 3.98 3.66 -17.54
C ASP A 25 3.63 5.14 -17.34
N GLU A 26 2.35 5.50 -17.47
CA GLU A 26 1.85 6.85 -17.22
C GLU A 26 2.01 7.24 -15.75
N TRP A 27 1.68 6.35 -14.82
CA TRP A 27 1.86 6.59 -13.38
C TRP A 27 3.34 6.79 -13.02
N ASN A 28 4.25 6.09 -13.69
CA ASN A 28 5.69 6.21 -13.45
C ASN A 28 6.27 7.56 -13.90
N LYS A 29 5.55 8.36 -14.70
CA LYS A 29 5.98 9.69 -15.14
C LYS A 29 5.58 10.81 -14.18
N GLY A 30 4.86 10.48 -13.10
CA GLY A 30 4.33 11.44 -12.12
C GLY A 30 4.81 11.18 -10.69
N GLU A 31 3.96 11.48 -9.71
CA GLU A 31 4.28 11.34 -8.28
C GLU A 31 4.52 9.89 -7.81
N LEU A 32 4.12 8.92 -8.63
CA LEU A 32 4.34 7.49 -8.39
C LEU A 32 5.65 6.97 -9.00
N ASP A 33 6.45 7.83 -9.65
CA ASP A 33 7.80 7.47 -10.15
C ASP A 33 8.56 6.70 -9.07
N SER A 34 8.80 5.43 -9.36
CA SER A 34 9.50 4.52 -8.47
C SER A 34 9.96 3.27 -9.21
N PHE A 35 11.03 2.67 -8.72
CA PHE A 35 11.54 1.42 -9.28
C PHE A 35 10.48 0.31 -9.33
N LEU A 36 9.62 0.20 -8.30
CA LEU A 36 8.59 -0.83 -8.26
C LEU A 36 7.46 -0.59 -9.27
N ILE A 37 7.12 0.67 -9.59
CA ILE A 37 6.13 0.99 -10.62
C ILE A 37 6.73 0.74 -12.01
N GLU A 38 7.98 1.16 -12.22
CA GLU A 38 8.77 0.91 -13.45
C GLU A 38 8.80 -0.59 -13.80
N ILE A 39 9.27 -1.44 -12.88
CA ILE A 39 9.35 -2.88 -13.16
C ILE A 39 7.96 -3.52 -13.29
N THR A 40 6.91 -2.95 -12.66
CA THR A 40 5.54 -3.47 -12.80
C THR A 40 5.05 -3.29 -14.25
N ARG A 41 5.31 -2.13 -14.86
CA ARG A 41 5.07 -1.91 -16.29
C ARG A 41 5.79 -2.97 -17.14
N ASP A 42 7.08 -3.20 -16.87
CA ASP A 42 7.89 -4.13 -17.66
C ASP A 42 7.43 -5.59 -17.50
N ILE A 43 7.07 -5.99 -16.27
CA ILE A 43 6.50 -7.31 -15.96
C ILE A 43 5.19 -7.52 -16.72
N LEU A 44 4.33 -6.50 -16.78
CA LEU A 44 3.06 -6.60 -17.51
C LEU A 44 3.28 -6.77 -19.02
N LYS A 45 4.33 -6.17 -19.60
CA LYS A 45 4.66 -6.31 -21.03
C LYS A 45 5.38 -7.61 -21.38
N PHE A 46 5.99 -8.28 -20.40
CA PHE A 46 6.86 -9.41 -20.67
C PHE A 46 6.08 -10.62 -21.23
N LYS A 47 6.50 -11.08 -22.40
CA LYS A 47 5.99 -12.28 -23.07
C LYS A 47 7.03 -13.40 -23.00
N ASP A 48 6.53 -14.61 -22.80
CA ASP A 48 7.30 -15.85 -22.77
C ASP A 48 7.60 -16.34 -24.20
N ALA A 49 8.37 -17.43 -24.34
CA ALA A 49 8.79 -17.98 -25.63
C ALA A 49 7.63 -18.38 -26.56
N ASP A 50 6.44 -18.64 -26.01
CA ASP A 50 5.23 -18.95 -26.77
C ASP A 50 4.44 -17.70 -27.23
N GLY A 51 4.99 -16.50 -27.00
CA GLY A 51 4.38 -15.22 -27.36
C GLY A 51 3.24 -14.77 -26.43
N LYS A 52 2.91 -15.53 -25.38
CA LYS A 52 1.89 -15.17 -24.39
C LYS A 52 2.52 -14.45 -23.20
N TYR A 53 1.74 -13.61 -22.52
CA TYR A 53 2.21 -12.94 -21.31
C TYR A 53 2.64 -13.93 -20.23
N LEU A 54 3.77 -13.66 -19.58
CA LEU A 54 4.31 -14.53 -18.54
C LEU A 54 3.53 -14.40 -17.23
N LEU A 55 3.12 -13.18 -16.84
CA LEU A 55 2.53 -12.91 -15.53
C LEU A 55 1.37 -13.86 -15.16
N PRO A 56 0.37 -14.14 -16.03
CA PRO A 56 -0.72 -15.07 -15.71
C PRO A 56 -0.28 -16.52 -15.50
N LYS A 57 0.91 -16.90 -15.98
CA LYS A 57 1.49 -18.25 -15.81
C LYS A 57 2.24 -18.40 -14.49
N ILE A 58 2.59 -17.31 -13.82
CA ILE A 58 3.33 -17.34 -12.56
C ILE A 58 2.38 -17.80 -11.44
N ARG A 59 2.83 -18.78 -10.65
CA ARG A 59 2.08 -19.28 -9.50
C ARG A 59 1.85 -18.16 -8.47
N ASP A 60 0.59 -17.94 -8.10
CA ASP A 60 0.13 -16.92 -7.14
C ASP A 60 0.35 -17.33 -5.67
N ALA A 61 1.57 -17.76 -5.35
CA ALA A 61 1.99 -18.13 -4.00
C ALA A 61 3.29 -17.40 -3.66
N ALA A 62 3.19 -16.29 -2.92
CA ALA A 62 4.32 -15.43 -2.63
C ALA A 62 5.18 -15.98 -1.48
N GLY A 63 6.47 -16.23 -1.77
CA GLY A 63 7.47 -16.52 -0.75
C GLY A 63 7.88 -15.29 0.07
N GLN A 64 8.56 -15.51 1.20
CA GLN A 64 9.16 -14.43 1.99
C GLN A 64 10.38 -14.92 2.76
N LYS A 65 11.34 -14.02 3.01
CA LYS A 65 12.60 -14.31 3.73
C LYS A 65 12.63 -13.80 5.18
N GLY A 66 11.50 -13.34 5.71
CA GLY A 66 11.33 -13.03 7.15
C GLY A 66 11.35 -11.54 7.54
N THR A 67 12.01 -10.65 6.79
CA THR A 67 12.15 -9.24 7.20
C THR A 67 10.82 -8.50 7.40
N GLY A 68 9.82 -8.76 6.55
CA GLY A 68 8.47 -8.21 6.76
C GLY A 68 7.82 -8.71 8.07
N LYS A 69 7.96 -10.00 8.39
CA LYS A 69 7.51 -10.58 9.65
C LYS A 69 8.21 -9.93 10.84
N TRP A 70 9.52 -9.70 10.75
CA TRP A 70 10.28 -9.02 11.83
C TRP A 70 9.77 -7.61 12.07
N THR A 71 9.48 -6.84 11.02
CA THR A 71 8.88 -5.51 11.17
C THR A 71 7.51 -5.57 11.85
N GLY A 72 6.66 -6.55 11.50
CA GLY A 72 5.38 -6.77 12.18
C GLY A 72 5.54 -7.14 13.66
N ILE A 73 6.52 -7.97 14.00
CA ILE A 73 6.84 -8.34 15.39
C ILE A 73 7.30 -7.10 16.17
N SER A 74 8.28 -6.36 15.65
CA SER A 74 8.77 -5.15 16.31
C SER A 74 7.68 -4.08 16.47
N ALA A 75 6.76 -3.97 15.51
CA ALA A 75 5.62 -3.07 15.64
C ALA A 75 4.73 -3.43 16.83
N LEU A 76 4.46 -4.71 17.05
CA LEU A 76 3.70 -5.20 18.21
C LEU A 76 4.48 -5.01 19.52
N GLU A 77 5.78 -5.33 19.54
CA GLU A 77 6.65 -5.17 20.71
C GLU A 77 6.74 -3.69 21.16
N TYR A 78 6.83 -2.76 20.22
CA TYR A 78 6.89 -1.32 20.51
C TYR A 78 5.50 -0.67 20.64
N GLY A 79 4.41 -1.41 20.45
CA GLY A 79 3.05 -0.86 20.52
C GLY A 79 2.74 0.17 19.43
N VAL A 80 3.33 0.04 18.24
CA VAL A 80 3.16 0.96 17.10
C VAL A 80 2.25 0.35 16.04
N PRO A 81 1.19 1.04 15.59
CA PRO A 81 0.23 0.51 14.61
C PRO A 81 0.77 0.52 13.17
N VAL A 82 1.66 -0.42 12.82
CA VAL A 82 2.18 -0.60 11.45
C VAL A 82 1.27 -1.54 10.65
N THR A 83 0.03 -1.11 10.46
CA THR A 83 -1.04 -1.95 9.91
C THR A 83 -0.81 -2.36 8.46
N LEU A 84 -0.35 -1.46 7.59
CA LEU A 84 -0.19 -1.78 6.15
C LEU A 84 0.87 -2.83 5.89
N ILE A 85 2.02 -2.74 6.58
CA ILE A 85 3.10 -3.72 6.42
C ILE A 85 2.66 -5.07 7.01
N GLY A 86 1.94 -5.05 8.14
CA GLY A 86 1.31 -6.25 8.71
C GLY A 86 0.39 -6.95 7.73
N GLU A 87 -0.57 -6.22 7.14
CA GLU A 87 -1.48 -6.75 6.13
C GLU A 87 -0.75 -7.25 4.87
N ALA A 88 0.33 -6.56 4.45
CA ALA A 88 1.13 -7.03 3.33
C ALA A 88 1.84 -8.37 3.62
N VAL A 89 2.23 -8.62 4.87
CA VAL A 89 2.78 -9.92 5.31
C VAL A 89 1.69 -10.99 5.33
N PHE A 90 0.52 -10.69 5.91
CA PHE A 90 -0.59 -11.64 5.95
C PHE A 90 -1.14 -11.97 4.56
N ALA A 91 -1.18 -11.00 3.64
CA ALA A 91 -1.55 -11.25 2.24
C ALA A 91 -0.61 -12.28 1.56
N ARG A 92 0.70 -12.26 1.88
CA ARG A 92 1.64 -13.28 1.41
C ARG A 92 1.33 -14.64 2.02
N CYS A 93 1.11 -14.71 3.34
CA CYS A 93 0.72 -15.94 4.02
C CYS A 93 -0.56 -16.54 3.40
N LEU A 94 -1.59 -15.73 3.19
CA LEU A 94 -2.84 -16.15 2.55
C LEU A 94 -2.63 -16.65 1.12
N SER A 95 -1.75 -15.99 0.34
CA SER A 95 -1.40 -16.46 -1.01
C SER A 95 -0.73 -17.84 -0.99
N ALA A 96 0.04 -18.17 0.04
CA ALA A 96 0.71 -19.47 0.16
C ALA A 96 -0.27 -20.64 0.42
N LEU A 97 -1.46 -20.36 0.99
CA LEU A 97 -2.54 -21.33 1.21
C LEU A 97 -3.28 -21.67 -0.11
N LYS A 98 -2.55 -21.93 -1.20
CA LYS A 98 -3.11 -22.05 -2.55
C LYS A 98 -4.14 -23.17 -2.68
N GLU A 99 -3.84 -24.35 -2.14
CA GLU A 99 -4.74 -25.52 -2.23
C GLU A 99 -6.04 -25.26 -1.46
N GLU A 100 -5.94 -24.68 -0.26
CA GLU A 100 -7.10 -24.27 0.53
C GLU A 100 -7.94 -23.22 -0.20
N ARG A 101 -7.31 -22.20 -0.79
CA ARG A 101 -8.02 -21.17 -1.57
C ARG A 101 -8.75 -21.75 -2.78
N VAL A 102 -8.13 -22.69 -3.51
CA VAL A 102 -8.76 -23.37 -4.66
C VAL A 102 -9.93 -24.25 -4.21
N LYS A 103 -9.84 -24.90 -3.05
CA LYS A 103 -10.97 -25.64 -2.47
C LYS A 103 -12.08 -24.69 -2.05
N ALA A 104 -11.74 -23.61 -1.34
CA ALA A 104 -12.69 -22.62 -0.85
C ALA A 104 -13.45 -21.92 -1.98
N SER A 105 -12.80 -21.61 -3.11
CA SER A 105 -13.45 -20.94 -4.25
C SER A 105 -14.55 -21.75 -4.94
N LYS A 106 -14.64 -23.07 -4.65
CA LYS A 106 -15.70 -23.96 -5.18
C LYS A 106 -16.89 -24.07 -4.24
N VAL A 107 -16.74 -23.64 -2.98
CA VAL A 107 -17.72 -23.83 -1.90
C VAL A 107 -18.29 -22.49 -1.45
N LEU A 108 -17.43 -21.48 -1.31
CA LEU A 108 -17.83 -20.15 -0.85
C LEU A 108 -18.43 -19.36 -2.02
N PRO A 109 -19.56 -18.68 -1.82
CA PRO A 109 -20.17 -17.86 -2.87
C PRO A 109 -19.27 -16.69 -3.25
N SER A 110 -19.25 -16.35 -4.53
CA SER A 110 -18.60 -15.14 -5.05
C SER A 110 -19.64 -14.04 -5.26
N CYS A 111 -19.20 -12.78 -5.18
CA CYS A 111 -19.99 -11.66 -5.69
C CYS A 111 -20.02 -11.69 -7.22
N THR A 112 -21.18 -11.45 -7.81
CA THR A 112 -21.31 -11.04 -9.22
C THR A 112 -21.34 -9.52 -9.22
N TYR A 113 -20.27 -8.90 -9.73
CA TYR A 113 -20.14 -7.46 -9.76
C TYR A 113 -19.75 -7.01 -11.16
N ASN A 114 -20.53 -6.10 -11.73
CA ASN A 114 -20.21 -5.42 -12.98
C ASN A 114 -19.97 -3.95 -12.67
N PHE A 115 -18.80 -3.43 -13.02
CA PHE A 115 -18.51 -2.02 -12.89
C PHE A 115 -19.30 -1.22 -13.93
N ILE A 116 -20.03 -0.18 -13.49
CA ILE A 116 -20.92 0.65 -14.34
C ILE A 116 -20.40 2.12 -14.41
N GLY A 117 -19.27 2.41 -13.77
CA GLY A 117 -18.71 3.77 -13.73
C GLY A 117 -17.82 4.10 -14.93
N ASP A 118 -17.32 5.34 -14.96
CA ASP A 118 -16.28 5.73 -15.91
C ASP A 118 -14.92 5.12 -15.52
N GLN A 119 -14.38 4.28 -16.39
CA GLN A 119 -13.14 3.56 -16.14
C GLN A 119 -11.94 4.51 -15.97
N LYS A 120 -11.89 5.62 -16.73
CA LYS A 120 -10.77 6.57 -16.69
C LYS A 120 -10.78 7.39 -15.41
N GLU A 121 -11.95 7.84 -14.98
CA GLU A 121 -12.16 8.51 -13.70
C GLU A 121 -11.77 7.58 -12.55
N PHE A 122 -12.22 6.32 -12.59
CA PHE A 122 -11.89 5.36 -11.54
C PHE A 122 -10.41 4.99 -11.51
N LEU A 123 -9.72 4.94 -12.65
CA LEU A 123 -8.27 4.79 -12.71
C LEU A 123 -7.54 5.96 -12.03
N GLU A 124 -8.04 7.19 -12.16
CA GLU A 124 -7.48 8.33 -11.44
C GLU A 124 -7.77 8.25 -9.93
N HIS A 125 -8.93 7.74 -9.53
CA HIS A 125 -9.17 7.42 -8.12
C HIS A 125 -8.19 6.37 -7.60
N LEU A 126 -7.95 5.31 -8.38
CA LEU A 126 -7.01 4.25 -8.02
C LEU A 126 -5.57 4.75 -7.90
N ARG A 127 -5.13 5.62 -8.81
CA ARG A 127 -3.82 6.27 -8.77
C ARG A 127 -3.64 7.10 -7.50
N LYS A 128 -4.62 7.95 -7.18
CA LYS A 128 -4.63 8.78 -5.96
C LYS A 128 -4.67 7.93 -4.69
N ALA A 129 -5.48 6.87 -4.67
CA ALA A 129 -5.56 5.93 -3.55
C ALA A 129 -4.22 5.21 -3.31
N LEU A 130 -3.55 4.76 -4.38
CA LEU A 130 -2.22 4.15 -4.34
C LEU A 130 -1.20 5.09 -3.71
N TYR A 131 -1.17 6.35 -4.16
CA TYR A 131 -0.26 7.34 -3.62
C TYR A 131 -0.56 7.68 -2.14
N ALA A 132 -1.83 7.92 -1.79
CA ALA A 132 -2.23 8.17 -0.40
C ALA A 132 -1.84 7.02 0.54
N SER A 133 -2.07 5.78 0.09
CA SER A 133 -1.74 4.60 0.89
C SER A 133 -0.23 4.39 1.02
N LYS A 134 0.55 4.74 -0.02
CA LYS A 134 2.01 4.82 0.09
C LYS A 134 2.41 5.82 1.18
N VAL A 135 1.87 7.05 1.16
CA VAL A 135 2.14 8.06 2.21
C VAL A 135 1.85 7.51 3.61
N ILE A 136 0.67 6.91 3.80
CA ILE A 136 0.25 6.34 5.08
C ILE A 136 1.17 5.20 5.53
N SER A 137 1.58 4.30 4.61
CA SER A 137 2.51 3.22 4.92
C SER A 137 3.86 3.75 5.40
N TYR A 138 4.40 4.79 4.76
CA TYR A 138 5.65 5.39 5.19
C TYR A 138 5.51 6.14 6.51
N ALA A 139 4.38 6.82 6.73
CA ALA A 139 4.09 7.46 8.02
C ALA A 139 4.18 6.45 9.17
N GLN A 140 3.57 5.27 9.02
CA GLN A 140 3.65 4.19 10.00
C GLN A 140 5.08 3.66 10.20
N GLY A 141 5.85 3.50 9.10
CA GLY A 141 7.24 3.06 9.19
C GLY A 141 8.14 4.05 9.95
N PHE A 142 7.97 5.35 9.70
CA PHE A 142 8.71 6.38 10.44
C PHE A 142 8.25 6.52 11.90
N MET A 143 6.97 6.27 12.21
CA MET A 143 6.52 6.15 13.60
C MET A 143 7.24 5.01 14.33
N LEU A 144 7.39 3.85 13.67
CA LEU A 144 8.10 2.70 14.23
C LEU A 144 9.58 3.00 14.45
N LEU A 145 10.26 3.60 13.47
CA LEU A 145 11.65 4.02 13.61
C LEU A 145 11.83 4.98 14.80
N ARG A 146 10.90 5.91 15.00
CA ARG A 146 10.94 6.85 16.11
C ARG A 146 10.78 6.17 17.46
N GLU A 147 9.81 5.27 17.60
CA GLU A 147 9.63 4.54 18.87
C GLU A 147 10.82 3.62 19.16
N ALA A 148 11.34 2.92 18.14
CA ALA A 148 12.55 2.12 18.25
C ALA A 148 13.76 2.97 18.66
N ALA A 149 13.93 4.17 18.09
CA ALA A 149 15.00 5.09 18.47
C ALA A 149 14.91 5.51 19.95
N LYS A 150 13.70 5.79 20.43
CA LYS A 150 13.45 6.13 21.84
C LYS A 150 13.78 4.96 22.77
N VAL A 151 13.27 3.76 22.50
CA VAL A 151 13.50 2.58 23.33
C VAL A 151 14.98 2.19 23.36
N ASN A 152 15.65 2.22 22.20
CA ASN A 152 17.06 1.82 22.07
C ASN A 152 18.06 2.96 22.30
N LYS A 153 17.58 4.17 22.65
CA LYS A 153 18.40 5.38 22.85
C LYS A 153 19.28 5.72 21.64
N TRP A 154 18.78 5.48 20.42
CA TRP A 154 19.46 5.85 19.19
C TRP A 154 19.14 7.29 18.79
N ASN A 155 20.14 8.02 18.32
CA ASN A 155 19.95 9.32 17.70
C ASN A 155 19.81 9.15 16.17
N LEU A 156 18.60 8.79 15.71
CA LEU A 156 18.34 8.60 14.29
C LEU A 156 18.10 9.92 13.56
N ASN A 157 18.77 10.09 12.43
CA ASN A 157 18.49 11.18 11.49
C ASN A 157 17.54 10.69 10.38
N TYR A 158 16.24 10.94 10.55
CA TYR A 158 15.19 10.47 9.64
C TYR A 158 15.33 11.06 8.22
N GLY A 159 15.78 12.31 8.10
CA GLY A 159 16.06 12.95 6.81
C GLY A 159 17.18 12.24 6.05
N SER A 160 18.28 11.91 6.75
CA SER A 160 19.40 11.14 6.18
C SER A 160 18.99 9.72 5.81
N ILE A 161 18.19 9.04 6.64
CA ILE A 161 17.63 7.72 6.33
C ILE A 161 16.83 7.78 5.03
N ALA A 162 15.92 8.75 4.90
CA ALA A 162 15.12 8.94 3.69
C ALA A 162 15.99 9.26 2.45
N LEU A 163 17.03 10.09 2.62
CA LEU A 163 17.98 10.43 1.57
C LEU A 163 18.72 9.18 1.06
N MET A 164 19.22 8.33 1.95
CA MET A 164 19.94 7.10 1.58
C MET A 164 19.05 6.14 0.78
N TRP A 165 17.74 6.16 0.99
CA TRP A 165 16.81 5.33 0.23
C TRP A 165 16.48 5.89 -1.17
N ARG A 166 16.86 7.12 -1.51
CA ARG A 166 16.57 7.72 -2.84
C ARG A 166 17.24 7.00 -4.00
N GLY A 167 18.33 6.27 -3.75
CA GLY A 167 19.07 5.52 -4.75
C GLY A 167 19.48 4.13 -4.25
N GLY A 168 19.76 3.22 -5.18
CA GLY A 168 20.27 1.87 -4.89
C GLY A 168 19.26 0.87 -4.30
N CYS A 169 18.39 1.29 -3.38
CA CYS A 169 17.45 0.38 -2.73
C CYS A 169 16.18 0.11 -3.56
N ILE A 170 15.45 -0.96 -3.22
CA ILE A 170 14.23 -1.40 -3.94
C ILE A 170 13.09 -0.37 -3.84
N ILE A 171 13.02 0.38 -2.74
CA ILE A 171 11.96 1.37 -2.50
C ILE A 171 12.29 2.76 -3.07
N ARG A 172 13.37 2.88 -3.87
CA ARG A 172 13.81 4.14 -4.46
C ARG A 172 12.68 4.78 -5.28
N SER A 173 12.45 6.06 -5.04
CA SER A 173 11.39 6.84 -5.69
C SER A 173 11.59 8.34 -5.45
N VAL A 174 11.01 9.16 -6.32
CA VAL A 174 10.98 10.63 -6.15
C VAL A 174 10.34 11.03 -4.81
N PHE A 175 9.39 10.23 -4.34
CA PHE A 175 8.69 10.34 -3.07
C PHE A 175 9.60 10.50 -1.84
N LEU A 176 10.77 9.85 -1.83
CA LEU A 176 11.72 9.93 -0.71
C LEU A 176 12.39 11.30 -0.59
N GLY A 177 12.43 12.09 -1.67
CA GLY A 177 12.81 13.49 -1.64
C GLY A 177 11.87 14.30 -0.74
N ASN A 178 10.56 14.12 -0.88
CA ASN A 178 9.55 14.81 -0.07
C ASN A 178 9.66 14.46 1.42
N ILE A 179 9.95 13.19 1.75
CA ILE A 179 10.18 12.76 3.14
C ILE A 179 11.42 13.44 3.72
N LYS A 180 12.53 13.48 2.97
CA LYS A 180 13.75 14.17 3.40
C LYS A 180 13.45 15.65 3.68
N GLU A 181 12.73 16.31 2.78
CA GLU A 181 12.37 17.73 2.95
C GLU A 181 11.51 17.96 4.19
N ALA A 182 10.51 17.10 4.45
CA ALA A 182 9.68 17.19 5.65
C ALA A 182 10.51 17.12 6.95
N PHE A 183 11.45 16.17 7.05
CA PHE A 183 12.34 16.07 8.21
C PHE A 183 13.46 17.12 8.23
N THR A 184 13.78 17.75 7.10
CA THR A 184 14.72 18.88 7.06
C THR A 184 14.06 20.13 7.64
N LYS A 185 12.78 20.37 7.31
CA LYS A 185 11.97 21.47 7.85
C LYS A 185 11.65 21.27 9.33
N ASN A 186 11.33 20.03 9.72
CA ASN A 186 11.06 19.67 11.12
C ASN A 186 11.71 18.32 11.48
N PRO A 187 12.92 18.35 12.07
CA PRO A 187 13.60 17.12 12.52
C PRO A 187 12.84 16.32 13.58
N HIS A 188 11.94 16.97 14.31
CA HIS A 188 11.13 16.37 15.38
C HIS A 188 9.69 16.06 14.92
N LEU A 189 9.44 16.03 13.61
CA LEU A 189 8.14 15.73 13.04
C LEU A 189 7.59 14.41 13.60
N SER A 190 6.42 14.48 14.24
CA SER A 190 5.86 13.34 14.94
C SER A 190 5.22 12.31 14.00
N ASN A 191 4.73 12.76 12.85
CA ASN A 191 4.16 11.90 11.82
C ASN A 191 4.22 12.64 10.47
N LEU A 192 4.57 11.92 9.41
CA LEU A 192 4.62 12.48 8.05
C LEU A 192 3.31 13.12 7.62
N LEU A 193 2.16 12.60 8.07
CA LEU A 193 0.84 13.14 7.74
C LEU A 193 0.60 14.56 8.27
N LEU A 194 1.44 15.07 9.17
CA LEU A 194 1.33 16.43 9.73
C LEU A 194 2.21 17.45 9.01
N ASP A 195 3.07 17.01 8.09
CA ASP A 195 3.81 17.95 7.24
C ASP A 195 2.87 18.56 6.17
N PRO A 196 3.02 19.85 5.82
CA PRO A 196 2.12 20.54 4.89
C PRO A 196 2.01 19.88 3.51
N TYR A 197 3.10 19.32 2.97
CA TYR A 197 3.07 18.66 1.66
C TYR A 197 2.19 17.40 1.72
N PHE A 198 2.42 16.53 2.71
CA PHE A 198 1.65 15.29 2.85
C PHE A 198 0.20 15.55 3.27
N THR A 199 -0.05 16.58 4.09
CA THR A 199 -1.42 17.00 4.43
C THR A 199 -2.20 17.41 3.17
N ALA A 200 -1.59 18.21 2.30
CA ALA A 200 -2.20 18.64 1.05
C ALA A 200 -2.42 17.46 0.07
N THR A 201 -1.45 16.56 -0.03
CA THR A 201 -1.57 15.32 -0.81
C THR A 201 -2.75 14.47 -0.35
N ILE A 202 -2.84 14.17 0.95
CA ILE A 202 -3.89 13.33 1.50
C ILE A 202 -5.25 14.00 1.37
N SER A 203 -5.34 15.31 1.58
CA SER A 203 -6.59 16.08 1.41
C SER A 203 -7.17 15.91 0.00
N LYS A 204 -6.31 15.88 -1.03
CA LYS A 204 -6.72 15.68 -2.44
C LYS A 204 -7.03 14.22 -2.80
N ALA A 205 -6.57 13.26 -2.00
CA ALA A 205 -6.61 11.84 -2.36
C ALA A 205 -7.49 10.98 -1.45
N GLN A 206 -7.84 11.44 -0.25
CA GLN A 206 -8.59 10.65 0.74
C GLN A 206 -9.98 10.25 0.24
N GLN A 207 -10.66 11.12 -0.52
CA GLN A 207 -11.93 10.76 -1.16
C GLN A 207 -11.75 9.64 -2.20
N SER A 208 -10.69 9.70 -3.01
CA SER A 208 -10.37 8.62 -3.95
C SER A 208 -10.08 7.29 -3.25
N LEU A 209 -9.36 7.33 -2.11
CA LEU A 209 -9.13 6.14 -1.30
C LEU A 209 -10.45 5.53 -0.80
N ARG A 210 -11.41 6.36 -0.38
CA ARG A 210 -12.76 5.88 0.01
C ARG A 210 -13.50 5.23 -1.15
N GLN A 211 -13.49 5.86 -2.32
CA GLN A 211 -14.13 5.32 -3.52
C GLN A 211 -13.55 3.95 -3.89
N VAL A 212 -12.22 3.83 -3.89
CA VAL A 212 -11.54 2.56 -4.17
C VAL A 212 -11.88 1.49 -3.14
N VAL A 213 -11.85 1.84 -1.84
CA VAL A 213 -12.16 0.87 -0.78
C VAL A 213 -13.61 0.40 -0.84
N ALA A 214 -14.56 1.33 -1.00
CA ALA A 214 -15.97 0.99 -1.13
C ALA A 214 -16.22 0.12 -2.37
N GLN A 215 -15.64 0.51 -3.51
CA GLN A 215 -15.84 -0.19 -4.76
C GLN A 215 -15.26 -1.60 -4.76
N ALA A 216 -14.07 -1.78 -4.20
CA ALA A 216 -13.46 -3.10 -4.08
C ALA A 216 -14.25 -4.01 -3.11
N ALA A 217 -14.77 -3.46 -2.01
CA ALA A 217 -15.62 -4.19 -1.08
C ALA A 217 -16.93 -4.67 -1.75
N LEU A 218 -17.60 -3.78 -2.50
CA LEU A 218 -18.80 -4.13 -3.27
C LEU A 218 -18.53 -5.18 -4.36
N ALA A 219 -17.33 -5.14 -4.95
CA ALA A 219 -16.89 -6.09 -5.95
C ALA A 219 -16.38 -7.43 -5.39
N GLY A 220 -16.25 -7.57 -4.06
CA GLY A 220 -15.69 -8.76 -3.44
C GLY A 220 -14.18 -8.93 -3.67
N ILE A 221 -13.46 -7.83 -3.96
CA ILE A 221 -12.02 -7.84 -4.23
C ILE A 221 -11.24 -7.53 -2.95
N ALA A 222 -10.37 -8.45 -2.55
CA ALA A 222 -9.53 -8.30 -1.37
C ALA A 222 -8.45 -7.23 -1.58
N ILE A 223 -8.54 -6.16 -0.78
CA ILE A 223 -7.62 -5.01 -0.79
C ILE A 223 -7.17 -4.62 0.64
N PRO A 224 -6.48 -5.53 1.33
CA PRO A 224 -6.23 -5.38 2.77
C PRO A 224 -5.37 -4.16 3.09
N ALA A 225 -4.36 -3.81 2.26
CA ALA A 225 -3.51 -2.66 2.55
C ALA A 225 -4.20 -1.33 2.25
N PHE A 226 -5.02 -1.23 1.20
CA PHE A 226 -5.85 -0.03 0.97
C PHE A 226 -6.86 0.19 2.10
N SER A 227 -7.52 -0.89 2.54
CA SER A 227 -8.48 -0.84 3.64
C SER A 227 -7.80 -0.44 4.95
N ALA A 228 -6.63 -1.00 5.25
CA ALA A 228 -5.84 -0.65 6.43
C ALA A 228 -5.32 0.80 6.40
N ALA A 229 -4.98 1.34 5.23
CA ALA A 229 -4.64 2.75 5.08
C ALA A 229 -5.81 3.67 5.44
N LEU A 230 -7.00 3.39 4.90
CA LEU A 230 -8.17 4.20 5.20
C LEU A 230 -8.52 4.15 6.69
N ALA A 231 -8.54 2.94 7.27
CA ALA A 231 -8.83 2.73 8.68
C ALA A 231 -7.81 3.43 9.59
N PHE A 232 -6.51 3.33 9.28
CA PHE A 232 -5.47 4.03 10.02
C PHE A 232 -5.62 5.55 9.91
N TYR A 233 -5.85 6.09 8.72
CA TYR A 233 -5.98 7.53 8.52
C TYR A 233 -7.15 8.11 9.33
N ASP A 234 -8.33 7.49 9.25
CA ASP A 234 -9.50 7.93 10.00
C ASP A 234 -9.32 7.74 11.52
N GLY A 235 -8.67 6.65 11.94
CA GLY A 235 -8.34 6.43 13.35
C GLY A 235 -7.36 7.48 13.90
N TYR A 236 -6.30 7.79 13.14
CA TYR A 236 -5.24 8.70 13.56
C TYR A 236 -5.70 10.15 13.68
N ARG A 237 -6.63 10.59 12.82
CA ARG A 237 -7.18 11.96 12.85
C ARG A 237 -8.36 12.13 13.82
N SER A 238 -8.85 11.06 14.44
CA SER A 238 -10.01 11.11 15.33
C SER A 238 -9.56 11.47 16.74
N ALA A 239 -10.06 12.61 17.25
CA ALA A 239 -9.77 13.04 18.62
C ALA A 239 -10.36 12.09 19.69
N VAL A 240 -11.46 11.40 19.36
CA VAL A 240 -12.12 10.43 20.22
C VAL A 240 -12.30 9.13 19.42
N LEU A 241 -11.85 8.02 19.99
CA LEU A 241 -12.06 6.67 19.47
C LEU A 241 -12.98 5.89 20.42
N PRO A 242 -13.64 4.82 19.95
CA PRO A 242 -14.54 3.99 20.78
C PRO A 242 -13.81 3.16 21.87
N ALA A 243 -12.52 3.43 22.12
CA ALA A 243 -11.73 2.76 23.14
C ALA A 243 -12.18 3.08 24.58
N ASN A 244 -13.01 4.10 24.78
CA ASN A 244 -13.69 4.35 26.05
C ASN A 244 -14.57 3.17 26.48
N LEU A 245 -15.25 2.50 25.54
CA LEU A 245 -16.04 1.30 25.82
C LEU A 245 -15.12 0.12 26.20
N LEU A 246 -14.01 -0.07 25.48
CA LEU A 246 -13.00 -1.09 25.82
C LEU A 246 -12.44 -0.89 27.24
N GLN A 247 -12.22 0.37 27.64
CA GLN A 247 -11.78 0.70 29.00
C GLN A 247 -12.86 0.44 30.05
N ALA A 248 -14.15 0.63 29.73
CA ALA A 248 -15.25 0.34 30.65
C ALA A 248 -15.51 -1.16 30.84
N GLN A 249 -15.16 -1.99 29.85
CA GLN A 249 -15.33 -3.44 29.89
C GLN A 249 -14.26 -4.20 30.69
N ARG A 250 -13.10 -3.57 30.97
CA ARG A 250 -11.94 -4.18 31.64
C ARG A 250 -11.83 -3.72 33.08
#